data_AF-A0A508Z037-F1
#
_entry.id   AF-A0A508Z037-F1
#
_cell.length_a   1.000
_cell.length_b   1.000
_cell.length_c   1.000
_cell.angle_alpha   90.00
_cell.angle_beta   90.00
_cell.angle_gamma   90.00
#
_symmetry.space_group_name_H-M   'P 1'
#
loop_
_entity.id
_entity.type
_entity.pdbx_description
1 polymer ?
#
loop_
_entity_poly.entity_id
_entity_poly.type
_entity_poly.pdbx_seq_one_letter_code
_entity_poly.pdbx_strand_id
1 'polypeptide(L)'
;MKGLFFLIMCLAGIIAVGGIVVILGHGYDNKSDRDMFLTMTAVSLLFCFGSYSIYHHLSKASASTKTEQSSSDHYCLIGHKIIKSQVKSQEDGLYYTDKVDPNIRYFVDDSHKVTAIKYMYEPNHKPGHSAVIELSALLNDKHLKFTNDKQSDNDFYPSSSDKTFNVYSPKYKKWYHATLQFDGKDKVSQFSVWEGKSDDAE
;
A
#
# COMPACT_ATOMS: atom_id res chain seq x y z
N MET A 1 -19.33 5.89 -13.32
CA MET A 1 -18.62 5.51 -14.55
C MET A 1 -18.51 4.00 -14.79
N LYS A 2 -18.19 3.16 -13.78
CA LYS A 2 -18.04 1.69 -13.97
C LYS A 2 -19.32 0.96 -14.44
N GLY A 3 -20.50 1.32 -13.91
CA GLY A 3 -21.77 0.68 -14.27
C GLY A 3 -22.24 0.98 -15.70
N LEU A 4 -22.00 2.20 -16.20
CA LEU A 4 -22.37 2.60 -17.56
C LEU A 4 -21.54 1.86 -18.61
N PHE A 5 -20.23 1.68 -18.35
CA PHE A 5 -19.32 0.96 -19.25
C PHE A 5 -19.69 -0.53 -19.37
N PHE A 6 -20.05 -1.17 -18.25
CA PHE A 6 -20.48 -2.57 -18.24
C PHE A 6 -21.78 -2.78 -19.03
N LEU A 7 -22.74 -1.86 -18.87
CA LEU A 7 -24.02 -1.92 -19.60
C LEU A 7 -23.82 -1.79 -21.12
N ILE A 8 -22.94 -0.88 -21.57
CA ILE A 8 -22.57 -0.72 -22.98
C ILE A 8 -21.94 -2.01 -23.55
N MET A 9 -21.06 -2.67 -22.79
CA MET A 9 -20.44 -3.94 -23.18
C MET A 9 -21.45 -5.07 -23.34
N CYS A 10 -22.42 -5.19 -22.42
CA CYS A 10 -23.48 -6.19 -22.51
C CYS A 10 -24.36 -5.98 -23.74
N LEU A 11 -24.75 -4.73 -24.02
CA LEU A 11 -25.53 -4.36 -25.21
C LEU A 11 -24.79 -4.70 -26.51
N ALA A 12 -23.50 -4.37 -26.61
CA ALA A 12 -22.69 -4.70 -27.78
C ALA A 12 -22.56 -6.23 -28.01
N GLY A 13 -22.42 -7.00 -26.93
CA GLY A 13 -22.40 -8.47 -26.99
C GLY A 13 -23.70 -9.07 -27.49
N ILE A 14 -24.85 -8.57 -27.02
CA ILE A 14 -26.18 -9.02 -27.47
C ILE A 14 -26.37 -8.75 -28.97
N ILE A 15 -25.96 -7.58 -29.45
CA ILE A 15 -26.05 -7.21 -30.87
C ILE A 15 -25.16 -8.13 -31.73
N ALA A 16 -23.93 -8.43 -31.28
CA ALA A 16 -23.03 -9.32 -32.00
C ALA A 16 -23.57 -10.75 -32.10
N VAL A 17 -24.08 -11.32 -31.01
CA VAL A 17 -24.66 -12.67 -31.00
C VAL A 17 -25.95 -12.73 -31.82
N GLY A 18 -26.82 -11.72 -31.68
CA GLY A 18 -28.04 -11.61 -32.47
C GLY A 18 -27.76 -11.51 -33.97
N GLY A 19 -26.78 -10.70 -34.37
CA GLY A 19 -26.35 -10.58 -35.78
C GLY A 19 -25.85 -11.90 -36.36
N ILE A 20 -25.04 -12.66 -35.61
CA ILE A 20 -24.53 -13.98 -36.03
C ILE A 20 -25.68 -14.99 -36.21
N VAL A 21 -26.62 -15.03 -35.27
CA VAL A 21 -27.78 -15.95 -35.35
C VAL A 21 -28.65 -15.64 -36.56
N VAL A 22 -28.89 -14.37 -36.87
CA VAL A 22 -29.66 -13.98 -38.07
C VAL A 22 -28.90 -14.32 -39.35
N ILE A 23 -27.57 -14.11 -39.39
CA ILE A 23 -26.72 -14.47 -40.54
C ILE A 23 -26.66 -15.97 -40.79
N LEU A 24 -26.65 -16.80 -39.74
CA LEU A 24 -26.58 -18.25 -39.87
C LEU A 24 -27.96 -18.92 -40.03
N GLY A 25 -29.03 -18.30 -39.52
CA GLY A 25 -30.37 -18.89 -39.46
C GLY A 25 -31.31 -18.48 -40.59
N HIS A 26 -31.11 -17.32 -41.22
CA HIS A 26 -31.94 -16.86 -42.34
C HIS A 26 -31.06 -16.54 -43.56
N GLY A 27 -31.40 -17.15 -44.70
CA GLY A 27 -30.91 -16.69 -45.98
C GLY A 27 -31.41 -15.26 -46.21
N TYR A 28 -30.50 -14.28 -46.25
CA TYR A 28 -30.88 -12.92 -46.59
C TYR A 28 -31.22 -12.84 -48.07
N ASP A 29 -32.50 -12.59 -48.37
CA ASP A 29 -32.96 -12.39 -49.76
C ASP A 29 -32.46 -11.05 -50.35
N ASN A 30 -32.15 -10.07 -49.49
CA ASN A 30 -31.67 -8.76 -49.89
C ASN A 30 -30.19 -8.54 -49.51
N LYS A 31 -29.36 -8.27 -50.51
CA LYS A 31 -27.90 -8.08 -50.35
C LYS A 31 -27.57 -6.87 -49.47
N SER A 32 -28.36 -5.79 -49.55
CA SER A 32 -28.15 -4.57 -48.77
C SER A 32 -28.31 -4.80 -47.26
N ASP A 33 -29.32 -5.58 -46.87
CA ASP A 33 -29.61 -5.83 -45.46
C ASP A 33 -28.54 -6.74 -44.85
N ARG A 34 -28.10 -7.76 -45.59
CA ARG A 34 -27.01 -8.64 -45.17
C ARG A 34 -25.72 -7.87 -44.94
N ASP A 35 -25.35 -6.99 -45.87
CA ASP A 35 -24.11 -6.22 -45.78
C ASP A 35 -24.16 -5.23 -44.61
N MET A 36 -25.34 -4.65 -44.31
CA MET A 36 -25.54 -3.81 -43.13
C MET A 36 -25.40 -4.59 -41.82
N PHE A 37 -26.04 -5.76 -41.70
CA PHE A 37 -25.94 -6.61 -40.51
C PHE A 37 -24.53 -7.16 -40.30
N LEU A 38 -23.84 -7.54 -41.38
CA LEU A 38 -22.44 -7.97 -41.32
C LEU A 38 -21.52 -6.85 -40.83
N THR A 39 -21.72 -5.63 -41.33
CA THR A 39 -20.96 -4.44 -40.92
C THR A 39 -21.19 -4.11 -39.44
N MET A 40 -22.45 -4.10 -39.00
CA MET A 40 -22.82 -3.85 -37.60
C MET A 40 -22.24 -4.93 -36.65
N THR A 41 -22.26 -6.19 -37.08
CA THR A 41 -21.67 -7.30 -36.32
C THR A 41 -20.16 -7.18 -36.22
N ALA A 42 -19.48 -6.84 -37.33
CA ALA A 42 -18.03 -6.66 -37.36
C ALA A 42 -17.57 -5.49 -36.47
N VAL A 43 -18.26 -4.35 -36.53
CA VAL A 43 -17.97 -3.19 -35.67
C VAL A 43 -18.21 -3.52 -34.20
N SER A 44 -19.29 -4.23 -33.88
CA SER A 44 -19.60 -4.65 -32.50
C SER A 44 -18.55 -5.62 -31.95
N LEU A 45 -18.09 -6.58 -32.76
CA LEU A 45 -17.00 -7.48 -32.38
C LEU A 45 -15.68 -6.73 -32.15
N LEU A 46 -15.31 -5.80 -33.04
CA LEU A 46 -14.12 -4.96 -32.86
C LEU A 46 -14.20 -4.14 -31.57
N PHE A 47 -15.38 -3.62 -31.23
CA PHE A 47 -15.60 -2.90 -29.98
C PHE A 47 -15.45 -3.84 -28.77
N CYS A 48 -16.01 -5.05 -28.82
CA CYS A 48 -15.87 -6.06 -27.76
C CYS A 48 -14.41 -6.50 -27.58
N PHE A 49 -13.67 -6.79 -28.65
CA PHE A 49 -12.27 -7.21 -28.59
C PHE A 49 -11.34 -6.06 -28.15
N GLY A 50 -11.55 -4.85 -28.68
CA GLY A 50 -10.80 -3.66 -28.28
C GLY A 50 -11.02 -3.33 -26.81
N SER A 51 -12.26 -3.38 -26.35
CA SER A 51 -12.63 -3.16 -24.94
C SER A 51 -12.11 -4.26 -24.03
N TYR A 52 -12.11 -5.52 -24.47
CA TYR A 52 -11.49 -6.63 -23.74
C TYR A 52 -9.98 -6.44 -23.61
N SER A 53 -9.29 -6.04 -24.68
CA SER A 53 -7.85 -5.77 -24.63
C SER A 53 -7.51 -4.59 -23.71
N ILE A 54 -8.29 -3.51 -23.77
CA ILE A 54 -8.15 -2.37 -22.85
C ILE A 54 -8.50 -2.77 -21.42
N TYR A 55 -9.56 -3.54 -21.19
CA TYR A 55 -9.93 -4.03 -19.85
C TYR A 55 -8.90 -5.02 -19.31
N HIS A 56 -8.25 -5.83 -20.15
CA HIS A 56 -7.21 -6.76 -19.75
C HIS A 56 -5.87 -6.06 -19.49
N HIS A 57 -5.59 -4.97 -20.21
CA HIS A 57 -4.47 -4.07 -19.91
C HIS A 57 -4.76 -3.21 -18.66
N LEU A 58 -5.98 -2.71 -18.48
CA LEU A 58 -6.42 -2.02 -17.26
C LEU A 58 -6.53 -2.97 -16.08
N SER A 59 -6.86 -4.24 -16.27
CA SER A 59 -6.89 -5.24 -15.19
C SER A 59 -5.48 -5.70 -14.84
N LYS A 60 -4.53 -5.73 -15.78
CA LYS A 60 -3.11 -5.90 -15.47
C LYS A 60 -2.50 -4.66 -14.81
N ALA A 61 -2.86 -3.46 -15.25
CA ALA A 61 -2.46 -2.20 -14.60
C ALA A 61 -3.13 -2.03 -13.22
N SER A 62 -4.39 -2.45 -13.09
CA SER A 62 -5.14 -2.46 -11.83
C SER A 62 -4.80 -3.67 -10.95
N ALA A 63 -4.26 -4.76 -11.48
CA ALA A 63 -3.63 -5.83 -10.72
C ALA A 63 -2.22 -5.40 -10.26
N SER A 64 -1.53 -4.55 -11.02
CA SER A 64 -0.38 -3.78 -10.54
C SER A 64 -0.77 -2.67 -9.56
N THR A 65 -2.06 -2.46 -9.30
CA THR A 65 -2.60 -1.61 -8.22
C THR A 65 -3.53 -2.38 -7.28
N LYS A 66 -3.39 -3.72 -7.21
CA LYS A 66 -3.94 -4.56 -6.14
C LYS A 66 -2.81 -5.20 -5.37
N THR A 67 -2.02 -4.32 -4.78
CA THR A 67 -1.58 -4.52 -3.41
C THR A 67 -1.78 -3.20 -2.69
N GLU A 68 -3.04 -2.91 -2.34
CA GLU A 68 -3.30 -2.73 -0.91
C GLU A 68 -2.91 -4.05 -0.25
N GLN A 69 -1.59 -4.29 -0.18
CA GLN A 69 -1.03 -5.25 0.72
C GLN A 69 -1.52 -4.73 2.05
N SER A 70 -2.24 -5.57 2.77
CA SER A 70 -2.31 -5.46 4.21
C SER A 70 -0.86 -5.32 4.69
N SER A 71 -0.35 -4.08 4.77
CA SER A 71 1.03 -3.78 5.19
C SER A 71 1.25 -4.16 6.65
N SER A 72 0.17 -4.55 7.31
CA SER A 72 0.02 -5.13 8.63
C SER A 72 0.76 -6.46 8.86
N ASP A 73 0.85 -7.33 7.86
CA ASP A 73 1.28 -8.73 8.10
C ASP A 73 2.78 -8.96 7.88
N HIS A 74 3.51 -7.92 7.49
CA HIS A 74 4.90 -8.00 7.07
C HIS A 74 5.90 -7.47 8.11
N TYR A 75 5.44 -6.70 9.10
CA TYR A 75 6.30 -6.10 10.11
C TYR A 75 6.07 -6.72 11.48
N CYS A 76 7.15 -6.95 12.22
CA CYS A 76 7.08 -7.42 13.59
C CYS A 76 6.83 -6.23 14.52
N LEU A 77 5.65 -6.17 15.13
CA LEU A 77 5.28 -5.10 16.06
C LEU A 77 6.11 -5.15 17.35
N ILE A 78 6.38 -3.97 17.93
CA ILE A 78 6.99 -3.86 19.26
C ILE A 78 6.14 -4.61 20.30
N GLY A 79 6.82 -5.31 21.21
CA GLY A 79 6.23 -6.18 22.24
C GLY A 79 5.85 -7.59 21.75
N HIS A 80 5.93 -7.86 20.44
CA HIS A 80 5.59 -9.16 19.86
C HIS A 80 6.84 -9.99 19.56
N LYS A 81 6.69 -11.31 19.57
CA LYS A 81 7.77 -12.22 19.20
C LYS A 81 8.13 -12.04 17.73
N ILE A 82 9.42 -12.02 17.44
CA ILE A 82 9.91 -11.90 16.07
C ILE A 82 9.54 -13.15 15.25
N ILE A 83 9.10 -12.92 14.01
CA ILE A 83 8.77 -14.00 13.08
C ILE A 83 10.05 -14.40 12.35
N LYS A 84 10.76 -15.41 12.88
CA LYS A 84 12.09 -15.84 12.39
C LYS A 84 12.15 -16.17 10.89
N SER A 85 11.02 -16.53 10.26
CA SER A 85 10.96 -16.82 8.81
C SER A 85 11.01 -15.57 7.93
N GLN A 86 10.74 -14.38 8.50
CA GLN A 86 10.70 -13.09 7.80
C GLN A 86 11.95 -12.23 8.02
N VAL A 87 12.85 -12.67 8.90
CA VAL A 87 14.04 -11.92 9.31
C VAL A 87 15.31 -12.75 9.20
N LYS A 88 16.44 -12.08 9.00
CA LYS A 88 17.78 -12.63 9.15
C LYS A 88 18.39 -12.11 10.45
N SER A 89 19.07 -13.00 11.17
CA SER A 89 19.87 -12.58 12.31
C SER A 89 21.13 -11.88 11.82
N GLN A 90 21.52 -10.85 12.55
CA GLN A 90 22.82 -10.22 12.55
C GLN A 90 23.42 -10.39 13.97
N GLU A 91 24.70 -10.06 14.15
CA GLU A 91 25.39 -10.14 15.45
C GLU A 91 24.60 -9.40 16.56
N ASP A 92 24.80 -9.84 17.82
CA ASP A 92 24.26 -9.21 19.03
C ASP A 92 22.72 -9.08 19.13
N GLY A 93 21.97 -10.07 18.62
CA GLY A 93 20.51 -10.11 18.79
C GLY A 93 19.76 -9.10 17.90
N LEU A 94 20.44 -8.52 16.93
CA LEU A 94 19.86 -7.65 15.92
C LEU A 94 19.30 -8.50 14.76
N TYR A 95 18.12 -8.16 14.29
CA TYR A 95 17.49 -8.84 13.15
C TYR A 95 17.14 -7.84 12.06
N TYR A 96 17.18 -8.24 10.79
CA TYR A 96 16.80 -7.39 9.66
C TYR A 96 15.91 -8.13 8.67
N THR A 97 15.06 -7.41 7.93
CA THR A 97 14.27 -8.02 6.85
C THR A 97 15.02 -7.87 5.54
N ASP A 98 15.39 -8.96 4.88
CA ASP A 98 15.94 -8.90 3.52
C ASP A 98 14.84 -8.95 2.44
N LYS A 99 13.65 -9.43 2.80
CA LYS A 99 12.54 -9.70 1.87
C LYS A 99 11.47 -8.61 1.81
N VAL A 100 11.31 -7.80 2.86
CA VAL A 100 10.26 -6.78 2.96
C VAL A 100 10.86 -5.40 2.78
N ASP A 101 11.74 -4.99 3.69
CA ASP A 101 12.50 -3.76 3.57
C ASP A 101 13.91 -3.91 4.18
N PRO A 102 14.98 -3.89 3.36
CA PRO A 102 16.36 -4.01 3.84
C PRO A 102 16.82 -2.86 4.73
N ASN A 103 15.99 -1.84 4.96
CA ASN A 103 16.28 -0.71 5.83
C ASN A 103 15.80 -0.89 7.27
N ILE A 104 14.98 -1.91 7.53
CA ILE A 104 14.42 -2.16 8.86
C ILE A 104 15.35 -3.05 9.68
N ARG A 105 15.60 -2.66 10.92
CA ARG A 105 16.28 -3.44 11.95
C ARG A 105 15.36 -3.60 13.15
N TYR A 106 15.23 -4.82 13.64
CA TYR A 106 14.56 -5.14 14.89
C TYR A 106 15.59 -5.43 15.95
N PHE A 107 15.39 -4.85 17.13
CA PHE A 107 16.07 -5.23 18.35
C PHE A 107 15.13 -6.12 19.15
N VAL A 108 15.65 -7.20 19.72
CA VAL A 108 14.85 -8.12 20.53
C VAL A 108 15.46 -8.35 21.90
N ASP A 109 14.61 -8.70 22.87
CA ASP A 109 15.03 -9.19 24.17
C ASP A 109 15.42 -10.68 24.14
N ASP A 110 15.86 -11.20 25.29
CA ASP A 110 16.20 -12.62 25.48
C ASP A 110 15.01 -13.57 25.24
N SER A 111 13.78 -13.06 25.31
CA SER A 111 12.54 -13.79 24.99
C SER A 111 12.16 -13.70 23.51
N HIS A 112 13.02 -13.13 22.67
CA HIS A 112 12.82 -12.86 21.24
C HIS A 112 11.64 -11.93 20.93
N LYS A 113 11.25 -11.05 21.86
CA LYS A 113 10.26 -10.00 21.61
C LYS A 113 10.93 -8.75 21.07
N VAL A 114 10.32 -8.12 20.07
CA VAL A 114 10.79 -6.85 19.51
C VAL A 114 10.67 -5.75 20.57
N THR A 115 11.79 -5.14 20.95
CA THR A 115 11.86 -4.05 21.92
C THR A 115 11.97 -2.69 21.25
N ALA A 116 12.64 -2.64 20.10
CA ALA A 116 12.80 -1.44 19.28
C ALA A 116 12.84 -1.79 17.79
N ILE A 117 12.43 -0.84 16.96
CA ILE A 117 12.55 -0.88 15.51
C ILE A 117 13.39 0.32 15.08
N LYS A 118 14.38 0.09 14.24
CA LYS A 118 15.18 1.14 13.59
C LYS A 118 14.98 1.08 12.09
N TYR A 119 14.81 2.24 11.48
CA TYR A 119 14.71 2.41 10.04
C TYR A 119 15.88 3.24 9.54
N MET A 120 16.55 2.79 8.47
CA MET A 120 17.69 3.50 7.87
C MET A 120 17.33 4.04 6.48
N TYR A 121 17.45 5.35 6.25
CA TYR A 121 17.20 5.94 4.95
C TYR A 121 18.40 5.87 3.99
N GLU A 122 19.45 5.12 4.32
CA GLU A 122 20.63 5.04 3.46
C GLU A 122 20.34 4.41 2.09
N PRO A 123 20.98 4.88 1.01
CA PRO A 123 21.92 6.02 0.95
C PRO A 123 21.21 7.39 0.82
N ASN A 124 19.88 7.41 0.79
CA ASN A 124 19.06 8.56 0.40
C ASN A 124 18.25 9.12 1.58
N HIS A 125 18.89 9.95 2.41
CA HIS A 125 18.26 10.63 3.54
C HIS A 125 17.01 11.43 3.13
N LYS A 126 16.03 11.49 4.03
CA LYS A 126 14.68 11.99 3.75
C LYS A 126 14.28 13.16 4.64
N PRO A 127 13.35 14.03 4.23
CA PRO A 127 12.80 15.03 5.14
C PRO A 127 12.07 14.36 6.33
N GLY A 128 11.92 15.09 7.43
CA GLY A 128 11.24 14.61 8.65
C GLY A 128 9.86 14.00 8.40
N HIS A 129 9.10 14.53 7.42
CA HIS A 129 7.79 13.97 7.04
C HIS A 129 7.83 12.49 6.72
N SER A 130 8.88 12.03 6.06
CA SER A 130 8.97 10.64 5.63
C SER A 130 8.97 9.71 6.85
N ALA A 131 9.55 10.13 7.97
CA ALA A 131 9.54 9.34 9.19
C ALA A 131 8.12 9.13 9.73
N VAL A 132 7.22 10.11 9.58
CA VAL A 132 5.79 9.98 9.99
C VAL A 132 5.08 8.90 9.17
N ILE A 133 5.32 8.87 7.86
CA ILE A 133 4.73 7.88 6.94
C ILE A 133 5.25 6.48 7.31
N GLU A 134 6.56 6.34 7.46
CA GLU A 134 7.17 5.04 7.80
C GLU A 134 6.78 4.56 9.20
N LEU A 135 6.70 5.45 10.20
CA LEU A 135 6.20 5.10 11.53
C LEU A 135 4.76 4.57 11.48
N SER A 136 3.90 5.19 10.66
CA SER A 136 2.52 4.74 10.48
C SER A 136 2.45 3.33 9.87
N ALA A 137 3.36 3.02 8.93
CA ALA A 137 3.47 1.70 8.34
C ALA A 137 4.03 0.67 9.33
N LEU A 138 5.13 0.98 10.01
CA LEU A 138 5.81 0.10 10.97
C LEU A 138 4.93 -0.25 12.18
N LEU A 139 4.22 0.74 12.71
CA LEU A 139 3.29 0.55 13.82
C LEU A 139 1.91 0.08 13.36
N ASN A 140 1.68 -0.09 12.05
CA ASN A 140 0.41 -0.51 11.47
C ASN A 140 -0.79 0.34 11.95
N ASP A 141 -0.62 1.66 12.02
CA ASP A 141 -1.65 2.61 12.43
C ASP A 141 -1.53 3.90 11.61
N LYS A 142 -2.59 4.27 10.89
CA LYS A 142 -2.63 5.48 10.06
C LYS A 142 -3.04 6.73 10.84
N HIS A 143 -3.44 6.57 12.10
CA HIS A 143 -3.98 7.63 12.96
C HIS A 143 -3.05 7.92 14.14
N LEU A 144 -1.75 7.67 13.97
CA LEU A 144 -0.76 8.01 14.99
C LEU A 144 -0.86 9.49 15.36
N LYS A 145 -0.76 9.75 16.66
CA LYS A 145 -0.64 11.10 17.20
C LYS A 145 0.80 11.32 17.65
N PHE A 146 1.39 12.41 17.21
CA PHE A 146 2.77 12.77 17.53
C PHE A 146 2.75 13.91 18.55
N THR A 147 3.64 13.92 19.53
CA THR A 147 3.73 14.97 20.56
C THR A 147 5.13 15.01 21.19
N ASN A 148 5.50 16.10 21.84
CA ASN A 148 6.75 16.27 22.59
C ASN A 148 6.52 16.37 24.11
N ASP A 149 5.49 15.67 24.62
CA ASP A 149 5.01 15.71 26.03
C ASP A 149 4.22 16.97 26.41
N LYS A 150 4.06 17.92 25.48
CA LYS A 150 3.05 18.97 25.62
C LYS A 150 1.73 18.43 25.10
N GLN A 151 0.87 18.04 26.04
CA GLN A 151 -0.34 17.23 25.89
C GLN A 151 -1.40 17.68 24.86
N SER A 152 -1.20 18.75 24.10
CA SER A 152 -2.28 19.37 23.32
C SER A 152 -1.94 19.87 21.92
N ASP A 153 -0.72 19.72 21.41
CA ASP A 153 -0.45 20.15 20.03
C ASP A 153 -0.91 19.09 19.03
N ASN A 154 -2.16 19.22 18.58
CA ASN A 154 -2.67 18.50 17.40
C ASN A 154 -1.86 18.82 16.13
N ASP A 155 -1.06 19.90 16.16
CA ASP A 155 -0.23 20.36 15.06
C ASP A 155 1.25 19.98 15.23
N PHE A 156 1.61 19.15 16.23
CA PHE A 156 2.99 18.72 16.39
C PHE A 156 3.43 17.88 15.19
N TYR A 157 4.54 18.32 14.59
CA TYR A 157 5.10 17.68 13.43
C TYR A 157 6.62 17.53 13.61
N PRO A 158 7.17 16.31 13.49
CA PRO A 158 8.60 16.09 13.64
C PRO A 158 9.41 16.93 12.65
N SER A 159 10.12 17.93 13.18
CA SER A 159 10.95 18.86 12.42
C SER A 159 12.44 18.62 12.71
N SER A 160 13.34 19.35 12.02
CA SER A 160 14.78 19.21 12.24
C SER A 160 15.25 19.60 13.65
N SER A 161 14.45 20.38 14.40
CA SER A 161 14.73 20.68 15.81
C SER A 161 14.30 19.56 16.76
N ASP A 162 13.30 18.77 16.38
CA ASP A 162 12.66 17.79 17.27
C ASP A 162 13.26 16.40 17.05
N LYS A 163 14.37 16.15 17.75
CA LYS A 163 15.09 14.88 17.64
C LYS A 163 14.38 13.72 18.31
N THR A 164 13.57 13.98 19.33
CA THR A 164 12.86 12.95 20.09
C THR A 164 11.43 13.40 20.34
N PHE A 165 10.49 12.49 20.17
CA PHE A 165 9.07 12.74 20.35
C PHE A 165 8.31 11.46 20.72
N ASN A 166 7.14 11.66 21.29
CA ASN A 166 6.20 10.63 21.64
C ASN A 166 5.21 10.38 20.50
N VAL A 167 4.80 9.12 20.39
CA VAL A 167 3.87 8.62 19.40
C VAL A 167 2.81 7.80 20.11
N TYR A 168 1.57 8.27 20.10
CA TYR A 168 0.43 7.47 20.54
C TYR A 168 -0.19 6.76 19.35
N SER A 169 -0.41 5.45 19.50
CA SER A 169 -1.25 4.67 18.58
C SER A 169 -2.66 4.53 19.17
N PRO A 170 -3.67 5.20 18.59
CA PRO A 170 -5.07 4.97 18.97
C PRO A 170 -5.53 3.53 18.72
N LYS A 171 -5.00 2.87 17.68
CA LYS A 171 -5.37 1.48 17.34
C LYS A 171 -4.98 0.50 18.44
N TYR A 172 -3.78 0.65 19.00
CA TYR A 172 -3.25 -0.26 20.03
C TYR A 172 -3.37 0.30 21.45
N LYS A 173 -3.85 1.55 21.60
CA LYS A 173 -3.93 2.28 22.87
C LYS A 173 -2.58 2.26 23.62
N LYS A 174 -1.50 2.52 22.89
CA LYS A 174 -0.13 2.37 23.37
C LYS A 174 0.73 3.57 22.99
N TRP A 175 1.63 3.92 23.89
CA TRP A 175 2.64 4.96 23.69
C TRP A 175 3.95 4.35 23.21
N TYR A 176 4.61 5.10 22.34
CA TYR A 176 5.93 4.80 21.81
C TYR A 176 6.79 6.05 21.86
N HIS A 177 8.08 5.87 22.09
CA HIS A 177 9.09 6.90 21.91
C HIS A 177 9.70 6.74 20.54
N ALA A 178 9.93 7.86 19.85
CA ALA A 178 10.65 7.89 18.58
C ALA A 178 11.77 8.94 18.62
N THR A 179 12.89 8.60 17.99
CA THR A 179 14.02 9.51 17.81
C THR A 179 14.44 9.55 16.35
N LEU A 180 14.62 10.75 15.82
CA LEU A 180 15.18 11.03 14.50
C LEU A 180 16.66 11.38 14.62
N GLN A 181 17.45 10.86 13.69
CA GLN A 181 18.83 11.28 13.50
C GLN A 181 18.96 11.97 12.14
N PHE A 182 19.58 13.15 12.13
CA PHE A 182 19.74 13.98 10.95
C PHE A 182 21.15 13.91 10.37
N ASP A 183 21.27 14.14 9.06
CA ASP A 183 22.50 14.02 8.26
C ASP A 183 23.35 15.30 8.17
N GLY A 184 23.11 16.26 9.06
CA GLY A 184 23.76 17.57 9.04
C GLY A 184 23.25 18.52 7.94
N LYS A 185 22.30 18.09 7.09
CA LYS A 185 21.61 18.89 6.07
C LYS A 185 20.09 18.88 6.28
N ASP A 186 19.66 18.81 7.54
CA ASP A 186 18.25 18.75 7.96
C ASP A 186 17.43 17.60 7.36
N LYS A 187 18.09 16.54 6.87
CA LYS A 187 17.42 15.30 6.45
C LYS A 187 17.64 14.20 7.46
N VAL A 188 16.62 13.41 7.71
CA VAL A 188 16.67 12.21 8.54
C VAL A 188 17.49 11.14 7.82
N SER A 189 18.58 10.70 8.45
CA SER A 189 19.37 9.56 8.01
C SER A 189 18.83 8.25 8.55
N GLN A 190 18.32 8.25 9.78
CA GLN A 190 17.69 7.09 10.40
C GLN A 190 16.71 7.54 11.48
N PHE A 191 15.78 6.68 11.84
CA PHE A 191 14.98 6.85 13.06
C PHE A 191 14.85 5.54 13.81
N SER A 192 14.51 5.64 15.10
CA SER A 192 14.24 4.49 15.95
C SER A 192 12.96 4.74 16.74
N VAL A 193 12.20 3.67 16.97
CA VAL A 193 10.96 3.68 17.74
C VAL A 193 10.96 2.51 18.71
N TRP A 194 10.55 2.74 19.96
CA TRP A 194 10.47 1.74 21.01
C TRP A 194 9.26 2.01 21.91
N GLU A 195 8.95 1.05 22.77
CA GLU A 195 7.83 1.16 23.70
C GLU A 195 8.03 2.35 24.67
N GLY A 196 7.02 3.21 24.74
CA GLY A 196 6.91 4.25 25.77
C GLY A 196 6.10 3.75 26.95
N LYS A 197 6.30 4.36 28.12
CA LYS A 197 5.51 4.04 29.30
C LYS A 197 4.15 4.74 29.20
N SER A 198 3.14 4.11 29.78
CA SER A 198 1.77 4.66 29.88
C SER A 198 1.72 5.99 30.64
N ASP A 199 2.65 6.17 31.56
CA ASP A 199 2.90 7.28 32.46
C ASP A 199 3.73 8.40 31.81
N ASP A 200 4.29 8.17 30.62
CA ASP A 200 4.93 9.23 29.81
C ASP A 200 3.87 10.11 29.09
N ALA A 201 2.59 9.86 29.34
CA ALA A 201 1.46 10.61 28.82
C ALA A 201 0.66 11.26 29.95
N GLU A 202 1.31 12.15 30.68
CA GLU A 202 0.65 13.00 31.69
C GLU A 202 0.12 14.31 31.14
#